data_AF-A0A2M7TNZ6-F1
#
_entry.id   AF-A0A2M7TNZ6-F1
#
_cell.length_a   1.000
_cell.length_b   1.000
_cell.length_c   1.000
_cell.angle_alpha   90.00
_cell.angle_beta   90.00
_cell.angle_gamma   90.00
#
_symmetry.space_group_name_H-M   'P 1'
#
loop_
_entity.id
_entity.type
_entity.pdbx_description
1 polymer ?
#
loop_
_entity_poly.entity_id
_entity_poly.type
_entity_poly.pdbx_seq_one_letter_code
_entity_poly.pdbx_strand_id
1 'polypeptide(L)' 'MSLPKYCFDTHPLVWYYRESKTLSEKAKLILDEAFSGDLVAFVPSIVLLEAFHISLKDSKFVFSEFVGFLKKA' A
#
# COMPACT_ATOMS: atom_id res chain seq x y z
N MET A 1 2.26 -9.94 22.45
CA MET A 1 1.92 -9.64 21.05
C MET A 1 2.37 -8.22 20.76
N SER A 2 3.21 -7.99 19.76
CA SER A 2 3.47 -6.63 19.27
C SER A 2 2.25 -6.15 18.51
N LEU A 3 1.67 -5.04 18.93
CA LEU A 3 0.59 -4.41 18.16
C LEU A 3 1.15 -3.89 16.83
N PRO A 4 0.37 -3.90 15.74
CA PRO A 4 0.77 -3.29 14.48
C PRO A 4 1.16 -1.83 14.72
N LYS A 5 2.38 -1.47 14.34
CA LYS A 5 2.92 -0.13 14.59
C LYS A 5 2.46 0.88 13.54
N TYR A 6 2.05 0.39 12.37
CA TYR A 6 1.71 1.22 11.22
C TYR A 6 0.34 0.85 10.65
N CYS A 7 -0.40 1.91 10.31
CA CYS A 7 -1.61 1.89 9.51
C CYS A 7 -1.23 2.47 8.15
N PHE A 8 -1.43 1.72 7.07
CA PHE A 8 -1.18 2.26 5.75
C PHE A 8 -2.33 3.11 5.27
N ASP A 9 -1.99 4.21 4.61
CA ASP A 9 -2.89 5.10 3.90
C ASP A 9 -2.82 4.80 2.39
N THR A 10 -3.82 5.24 1.64
CA THR A 10 -3.98 4.97 0.22
C THR A 10 -2.83 5.52 -0.60
N HIS A 11 -2.44 6.78 -0.39
CA HIS A 11 -1.42 7.41 -1.22
C HIS A 11 -0.03 6.76 -1.08
N PRO A 12 0.51 6.53 0.12
CA PRO A 12 1.77 5.80 0.27
C PRO A 12 1.76 4.42 -0.38
N LEU A 13 0.69 3.63 -0.18
CA LEU A 13 0.58 2.29 -0.78
C LEU A 13 0.50 2.33 -2.30
N VAL A 14 -0.34 3.20 -2.86
CA VAL A 14 -0.48 3.33 -4.32
C VAL A 14 0.81 3.85 -4.94
N TRP A 15 1.49 4.80 -4.30
CA TRP A 15 2.77 5.31 -4.77
C TRP A 15 3.87 4.25 -4.72
N TYR A 16 3.91 3.44 -3.68
CA TYR A 16 4.85 2.33 -3.57
C TYR A 16 4.60 1.27 -4.64
N TYR A 17 3.34 0.88 -4.83
CA TYR A 17 2.93 -0.03 -5.92
C TYR A 17 3.33 0.48 -7.32
N ARG A 18 3.31 1.80 -7.54
CA ARG A 18 3.64 2.43 -8.82
C ARG A 18 5.08 2.92 -8.92
N GLU A 19 5.94 2.63 -7.95
CA GLU A 19 7.32 3.11 -7.88
C GLU A 19 7.42 4.64 -8.04
N SER A 20 6.46 5.38 -7.48
CA SER A 20 6.37 6.84 -7.63
C SER A 20 7.46 7.56 -6.84
N LYS A 21 8.13 8.53 -7.49
CA LYS A 21 9.13 9.42 -6.86
C LYS A 21 8.54 10.36 -5.79
N THR A 22 7.21 10.45 -5.68
CA THR A 22 6.53 11.24 -4.64
C THR A 22 6.54 10.55 -3.27
N LEU A 23 6.85 9.26 -3.22
CA LEU A 23 6.96 8.53 -1.96
C LEU A 23 8.24 8.94 -1.24
N SER A 24 8.11 9.42 0.01
CA SER A 24 9.28 9.74 0.83
C SER A 24 10.10 8.48 1.13
N GLU A 25 11.42 8.64 1.21
CA GLU A 25 12.35 7.55 1.58
C GLU A 25 11.95 6.86 2.89
N LYS A 26 11.49 7.63 3.88
CA LYS A 26 11.01 7.07 5.16
C LYS A 26 9.78 6.19 4.99
N ALA A 27 8.79 6.64 4.20
CA ALA A 27 7.58 5.85 3.95
C ALA A 27 7.90 4.61 3.12
N LYS A 28 8.80 4.73 2.15
CA LYS A 28 9.30 3.61 1.36
C LYS A 28 9.95 2.55 2.25
N LEU A 29 10.82 2.95 3.17
CA LEU A 29 11.52 2.03 4.06
C LEU A 29 10.55 1.25 4.98
N ILE A 30 9.52 1.92 5.51
CA ILE A 30 8.46 1.27 6.30
C ILE A 30 7.66 0.26 5.45
N LEU A 31 7.38 0.61 4.19
CA LEU A 31 6.69 -0.30 3.27
C LEU A 31 7.58 -1.47 2.88
N ASP A 32 8.87 -1.24 2.62
CA ASP A 32 9.86 -2.30 2.35
C ASP A 32 9.92 -3.30 3.52
N GLU A 33 10.04 -2.81 4.77
CA GLU A 33 10.05 -3.65 5.99
C GLU A 33 8.75 -4.44 6.17
N ALA A 34 7.59 -3.85 5.81
CA ALA A 34 6.33 -4.55 5.92
C ALA A 34 6.18 -5.64 4.83
N PHE A 35 6.57 -5.32 3.59
CA PHE A 35 6.49 -6.27 2.47
C PHE A 35 7.59 -7.35 2.51
N SER A 36 8.66 -7.15 3.29
CA SER A 36 9.65 -8.20 3.58
C SER A 36 9.24 -9.13 4.72
N GLY A 37 8.18 -8.80 5.47
CA GLY A 37 7.72 -9.53 6.64
C GLY A 37 8.47 -9.19 7.95
N ASP A 38 9.35 -8.19 7.92
CA ASP A 38 10.10 -7.71 9.09
C ASP A 38 9.23 -6.83 10.03
N LEU A 39 8.08 -6.37 9.52
CA LEU A 39 7.16 -5.49 10.24
C LEU A 39 5.69 -5.86 10.01
N VAL A 40 4.90 -5.84 11.09
CA VAL A 40 3.44 -5.98 11.02
C VAL A 40 2.76 -4.61 10.90
N ALA A 41 2.02 -4.43 9.82
CA ALA A 41 1.16 -3.27 9.56
C ALA A 41 -0.27 -3.73 9.23
N PHE A 42 -1.23 -2.79 9.23
CA PHE A 42 -2.58 -3.07 8.75
C PHE A 42 -2.99 -2.12 7.63
N VAL A 43 -3.79 -2.65 6.71
CA VAL A 43 -4.44 -1.90 5.64
C VAL A 43 -5.93 -1.80 5.99
N PRO A 44 -6.45 -0.60 6.29
CA PRO A 44 -7.87 -0.41 6.53
C PRO A 44 -8.72 -0.74 5.29
N SER A 45 -9.95 -1.25 5.49
CA SER A 45 -10.87 -1.49 4.37
C SER A 45 -11.20 -0.22 3.57
N ILE A 46 -11.16 0.96 4.20
CA ILE A 46 -11.36 2.24 3.52
C ILE A 46 -10.27 2.51 2.47
N VAL A 47 -9.03 2.06 2.73
CA VAL A 47 -7.92 2.19 1.78
C VAL A 47 -8.16 1.33 0.54
N LEU A 48 -8.74 0.13 0.72
CA LEU A 48 -9.14 -0.71 -0.41
C LEU A 48 -10.26 -0.05 -1.24
N LEU A 49 -11.22 0.60 -0.58
CA LEU A 49 -12.28 1.35 -1.27
C LEU A 49 -11.72 2.53 -2.06
N GLU A 50 -10.78 3.28 -1.49
CA GLU A 50 -10.14 4.42 -2.15
C GLU A 50 -9.27 3.96 -3.33
N ALA A 51 -8.50 2.88 -3.19
CA ALA A 51 -7.75 2.27 -4.29
C ALA A 51 -8.70 1.77 -5.41
N PHE A 52 -9.84 1.17 -5.05
CA PHE A 52 -10.85 0.80 -6.03
C PHE A 52 -11.38 2.04 -6.77
N HIS A 53 -11.69 3.12 -6.06
CA HIS A 53 -12.13 4.38 -6.68
C HIS A 53 -11.07 4.99 -7.60
N ILE A 54 -9.78 4.88 -7.25
CA ILE A 54 -8.68 5.29 -8.14
C ILE A 54 -8.71 4.47 -9.44
N SER A 55 -8.96 3.16 -9.38
CA SER A 55 -9.06 2.32 -10.59
C SER A 55 -10.18 2.72 -11.55
N LEU A 56 -11.26 3.31 -11.02
CA LEU A 56 -12.36 3.82 -11.84
C LEU A 56 -11.99 5.11 -12.58
N LYS A 57 -10.96 5.82 -12.12
CA LYS A 57 -10.51 7.11 -12.66
C LYS A 57 -9.23 7.02 -13.48
N ASP A 58 -8.34 6.10 -13.13
CA ASP A 58 -7.06 5.86 -13.80
C ASP A 58 -7.06 4.47 -14.42
N SER A 59 -7.24 4.41 -15.75
CA SER A 59 -7.26 3.15 -16.50
C SER A 59 -5.94 2.37 -16.44
N LYS A 60 -4.85 2.98 -15.99
CA LYS A 60 -3.56 2.30 -15.77
C LYS A 60 -3.45 1.66 -14.40
N PHE A 61 -4.39 1.91 -13.49
CA PHE A 61 -4.42 1.32 -12.17
C PHE A 61 -5.46 0.19 -12.13
N VAL A 62 -5.00 -1.05 -12.24
CA VAL A 62 -5.87 -2.23 -12.20
C VAL A 62 -6.04 -2.70 -10.76
N PHE A 63 -7.24 -2.53 -10.19
CA PHE A 63 -7.48 -2.82 -8.78
C PHE A 63 -7.17 -4.27 -8.37
N SER A 64 -7.47 -5.26 -9.23
CA SER A 64 -7.19 -6.67 -8.94
C SER A 64 -5.69 -6.96 -8.84
N GLU A 65 -4.87 -6.27 -9.64
CA GLU A 65 -3.41 -6.39 -9.57
C GLU A 65 -2.88 -5.77 -8.28
N PHE A 66 -3.40 -4.60 -7.90
CA PHE A 66 -3.07 -3.97 -6.62
C PHE A 66 -3.42 -4.86 -5.42
N VAL A 67 -4.61 -5.49 -5.40
CA VAL A 67 -4.97 -6.44 -4.35
C VAL A 67 -4.05 -7.67 -4.38
N GLY A 68 -3.67 -8.16 -5.56
CA GLY A 68 -2.70 -9.25 -5.72
C GLY A 68 -1.30 -8.87 -5.19
N PHE A 69 -0.91 -7.61 -5.34
CA PHE A 69 0.32 -7.05 -4.80
C PHE A 69 0.28 -7.02 -3.27
N LEU A 70 -0.82 -6.57 -2.65
CA LEU A 70 -0.96 -6.53 -1.19
C LEU A 70 -0.85 -7.91 -0.53
N LYS A 71 -1.21 -8.99 -1.23
CA LYS A 71 -1.06 -10.38 -0.72
C LYS A 71 0.40 -10.84 -0.59
N LYS A 72 1.35 -10.09 -1.16
CA LYS A 72 2.78 -10.38 -1.03
C LYS A 72 3.38 -9.80 0.26
N ALA A 73 2.66 -8.90 0.94
CA ALA A 73 3.03 -8.36 2.24
C ALA A 73 2.63 -9.29 3.38
#